data_AF-A0A800DP33-F1
#
_entry.id   AF-A0A800DP33-F1
#
_cell.length_a   1.000
_cell.length_b   1.000
_cell.length_c   1.000
_cell.angle_alpha   90.00
_cell.angle_beta   90.00
_cell.angle_gamma   90.00
#
_symmetry.space_group_name_H-M   'P 1'
#
loop_
_entity.id
_entity.type
_entity.pdbx_description
1 polymer ?
#
loop_
_entity_poly.entity_id
_entity_poly.type
_entity_poly.pdbx_seq_one_letter_code
_entity_poly.pdbx_strand_id
1 'polypeptide(L)'
;MAILAGMILYIGISSWSSLNLYYKYGADACEQWRVSSGRWAFDELERWISNPLSSSPPALLFMGVGALFYAFLAFMRLRFLWWHFHPIGYAVANTFTMQYLWSPFLFGWLAKVVALKFGGIKSYRHFAPFFLGLIMGEAVGNGFWATVLGEIFGLHGFAYFEF
;
A
#
# COMPACT_ATOMS: atom_id res chain seq x y z
N MET A 1 25.42 -0.32 4.71
CA MET A 1 25.83 -1.44 3.83
C MET A 1 24.96 -2.69 4.02
N ALA A 2 24.82 -3.24 5.23
CA ALA A 2 24.00 -4.44 5.46
C ALA A 2 22.53 -4.32 4.99
N ILE A 3 21.88 -3.17 5.23
CA ILE A 3 20.50 -2.92 4.80
C ILE A 3 20.36 -2.97 3.27
N LEU A 4 21.27 -2.30 2.55
CA LEU A 4 21.25 -2.27 1.08
C LEU A 4 21.50 -3.67 0.49
N ALA A 5 22.46 -4.41 1.05
CA ALA A 5 22.72 -5.78 0.63
C ALA A 5 21.48 -6.69 0.86
N GLY A 6 20.82 -6.54 2.00
CA GLY A 6 19.57 -7.24 2.31
C GLY A 6 18.44 -6.91 1.33
N MET A 7 18.28 -5.64 0.96
CA MET A 7 17.28 -5.21 -0.03
C MET A 7 17.53 -5.83 -1.40
N ILE A 8 18.78 -5.82 -1.87
CA ILE A 8 19.15 -6.40 -3.17
C ILE A 8 18.90 -7.91 -3.18
N LEU A 9 19.32 -8.61 -2.12
CA LEU A 9 19.07 -10.05 -1.96
C LEU A 9 17.56 -10.35 -1.97
N TYR A 10 16.77 -9.58 -1.21
CA TYR A 10 15.32 -9.75 -1.16
C TYR A 10 14.67 -9.57 -2.53
N ILE A 11 15.05 -8.53 -3.28
CA ILE A 11 14.52 -8.28 -4.63
C ILE A 11 14.87 -9.43 -5.57
N GLY A 12 16.11 -9.93 -5.54
CA GLY A 12 16.53 -11.06 -6.37
C GLY A 12 15.75 -12.34 -6.07
N ILE A 13 15.64 -12.71 -4.80
CA ILE A 13 14.95 -13.94 -4.36
C ILE A 13 13.45 -13.86 -4.67
N SER A 14 12.80 -12.74 -4.35
CA SER A 14 11.36 -12.55 -4.59
C SER A 14 11.01 -12.56 -6.08
N SER A 15 11.86 -11.96 -6.92
CA SER A 15 11.67 -11.98 -8.38
C SER A 15 11.80 -13.39 -8.95
N TRP A 16 12.82 -14.14 -8.52
CA TRP A 16 13.04 -15.51 -8.96
C TRP A 16 11.91 -16.46 -8.52
N SER A 17 11.50 -16.41 -7.25
CA SER A 17 10.37 -17.20 -6.74
C SER A 17 9.08 -16.91 -7.50
N SER A 18 8.79 -15.63 -7.77
CA SER A 18 7.61 -15.22 -8.53
C SER A 18 7.59 -15.78 -9.96
N LEU A 19 8.73 -15.71 -10.66
CA LEU A 19 8.84 -16.23 -12.01
C LEU A 19 8.64 -17.75 -12.03
N ASN A 20 9.25 -18.49 -11.10
CA ASN A 20 9.07 -19.94 -11.01
C ASN A 20 7.61 -20.33 -10.82
N LEU A 21 6.86 -19.59 -9.98
CA LEU A 21 5.43 -19.81 -9.79
C LEU A 21 4.64 -19.55 -11.09
N TYR A 22 4.93 -18.46 -11.79
CA TYR A 22 4.26 -18.14 -13.06
C TYR A 22 4.55 -19.17 -14.16
N TYR A 23 5.78 -19.68 -14.24
CA TYR A 23 6.13 -20.74 -15.20
C TYR A 23 5.49 -22.09 -14.86
N LYS A 24 5.28 -22.39 -13.57
CA LYS A 24 4.72 -23.68 -13.13
C LYS A 24 3.19 -23.74 -13.25
N TYR A 25 2.50 -22.68 -12.84
CA TYR A 25 1.03 -22.66 -12.77
C TYR A 25 0.37 -21.85 -13.89
N GLY A 26 1.16 -21.12 -14.68
CA GLY A 26 0.68 -20.14 -15.64
C GLY A 26 0.40 -18.79 -14.98
N ALA A 27 0.79 -17.71 -15.64
CA ALA A 27 0.60 -16.35 -15.11
C ALA A 27 -0.89 -16.00 -14.95
N ASP A 28 -1.77 -16.52 -15.81
CA ASP A 28 -3.20 -16.23 -15.76
C ASP A 28 -3.92 -16.85 -14.55
N ALA A 29 -3.37 -17.93 -14.01
CA ALA A 29 -3.89 -18.60 -12.81
C ALA A 29 -3.37 -17.96 -11.50
N CYS A 30 -2.49 -16.97 -11.58
CA CYS A 30 -1.93 -16.25 -10.44
C CYS A 30 -2.59 -14.88 -10.26
N GLU A 31 -2.28 -14.19 -9.14
CA GLU A 31 -2.83 -12.87 -8.81
C GLU A 31 -2.70 -11.88 -9.98
N GLN A 32 -3.85 -11.51 -10.54
CA GLN A 32 -3.93 -10.74 -11.78
C GLN A 32 -3.39 -9.33 -11.60
N TRP A 33 -3.50 -8.73 -10.40
CA TRP A 33 -2.91 -7.43 -10.11
C TRP A 33 -1.40 -7.43 -10.42
N ARG A 34 -0.65 -8.45 -9.97
CA ARG A 34 0.80 -8.51 -10.14
C ARG A 34 1.23 -8.74 -11.59
N VAL A 35 0.44 -9.48 -12.35
CA VAL A 35 0.71 -9.80 -13.76
C VAL A 35 0.32 -8.64 -14.68
N SER A 36 -0.77 -7.94 -14.38
CA SER A 36 -1.28 -6.82 -15.20
C SER A 36 -0.62 -5.47 -14.90
N SER A 37 -0.09 -5.26 -13.68
CA SER A 37 0.56 -4.00 -13.29
C SER A 37 1.63 -3.52 -14.26
N GLY A 38 2.41 -4.44 -14.85
CA GLY A 38 3.46 -4.11 -15.82
C GLY A 38 2.92 -3.68 -17.20
N ARG A 39 1.69 -4.07 -17.54
CA ARG A 39 1.04 -3.75 -18.82
C ARG A 39 0.27 -2.43 -18.79
N TRP A 40 -0.28 -2.04 -17.64
CA TRP A 40 -1.12 -0.83 -17.55
C TRP A 40 -0.50 0.45 -18.10
N ALA A 41 0.80 0.66 -17.90
CA ALA A 41 1.45 1.85 -18.45
C ALA A 41 1.46 1.87 -19.98
N PHE A 42 1.61 0.69 -20.60
CA PHE A 42 1.56 0.53 -22.06
C PHE A 42 0.13 0.58 -22.57
N ASP A 43 -0.81 -0.06 -21.88
CA ASP A 43 -2.24 -0.03 -22.23
C ASP A 43 -2.78 1.40 -22.15
N GLU A 44 -2.37 2.16 -21.13
CA GLU A 44 -2.72 3.58 -20.97
C GLU A 44 -2.13 4.44 -22.09
N LEU A 45 -0.88 4.19 -22.46
CA LEU A 45 -0.23 4.89 -23.57
C LEU A 45 -0.92 4.59 -24.91
N GLU A 46 -1.19 3.30 -25.19
CA GLU A 46 -1.93 2.87 -26.36
C GLU A 46 -3.30 3.56 -26.42
N ARG A 47 -4.02 3.59 -25.28
CA ARG A 47 -5.31 4.28 -25.16
C ARG A 47 -5.22 5.76 -25.52
N TRP A 48 -4.18 6.46 -25.09
CA TRP A 48 -4.00 7.89 -25.40
C TRP A 48 -3.69 8.14 -26.87
N ILE A 49 -2.94 7.24 -27.50
CA ILE A 49 -2.57 7.33 -28.91
C ILE A 49 -3.76 6.96 -29.81
N SER A 50 -4.47 5.88 -29.49
CA SER A 50 -5.56 5.36 -30.31
C SER A 50 -6.85 6.15 -30.14
N ASN A 51 -7.07 6.74 -28.95
CA ASN A 51 -8.26 7.52 -28.61
C ASN A 51 -7.83 8.82 -27.90
N PRO A 52 -7.31 9.82 -28.64
CA PRO A 52 -6.95 11.10 -28.05
C PRO A 52 -8.18 11.73 -27.40
N LEU A 53 -8.16 11.83 -26.07
CA LEU A 53 -9.26 12.43 -25.31
C LEU A 53 -9.41 13.90 -25.73
N SER A 54 -10.63 14.30 -26.09
CA SER A 54 -10.95 15.70 -26.25
C SER A 54 -10.86 16.39 -24.89
N SER A 55 -10.38 17.64 -24.88
CA SER A 55 -10.38 18.46 -23.67
C SER A 55 -11.80 18.55 -23.13
N SER A 56 -12.01 18.05 -21.90
CA SER A 56 -13.28 18.16 -21.21
C SER A 56 -13.19 19.34 -20.22
N PRO A 57 -13.86 20.47 -20.50
CA PRO A 57 -13.85 21.63 -19.61
C PRO A 57 -14.23 21.31 -18.15
N PRO A 58 -15.20 20.40 -17.87
CA PRO A 58 -15.49 19.98 -16.51
C PRO A 58 -14.30 19.31 -15.81
N ALA A 59 -13.54 18.46 -16.49
CA ALA A 59 -12.39 17.78 -15.89
C ALA A 59 -11.27 18.78 -15.54
N LEU A 60 -11.00 19.75 -16.42
CA LEU A 60 -10.05 20.82 -16.16
C LEU A 60 -10.47 21.66 -14.93
N LEU A 61 -11.76 21.95 -14.80
CA LEU A 61 -12.30 22.67 -13.65
C LEU A 61 -12.09 21.89 -12.35
N PHE A 62 -12.48 20.61 -12.31
CA PHE A 62 -12.30 19.79 -11.11
C PHE A 62 -10.83 19.57 -10.75
N MET A 63 -9.95 19.42 -11.75
CA MET A 63 -8.51 19.35 -11.56
C MET A 63 -7.98 20.65 -10.94
N GLY A 64 -8.40 21.81 -11.44
CA GLY A 64 -8.05 23.11 -10.88
C GLY A 64 -8.54 23.31 -9.45
N VAL A 65 -9.80 22.95 -9.17
CA VAL A 65 -10.37 23.01 -7.81
C VAL A 65 -9.61 22.11 -6.84
N GLY A 66 -9.30 20.86 -7.23
CA GLY A 66 -8.52 19.94 -6.41
C GLY A 66 -7.11 20.45 -6.13
N ALA A 67 -6.43 21.00 -7.15
CA ALA A 67 -5.11 21.60 -6.99
C ALA A 67 -5.13 22.82 -6.06
N LEU A 68 -6.12 23.70 -6.20
CA LEU A 68 -6.30 24.86 -5.32
C LEU A 68 -6.60 24.44 -3.88
N PHE A 69 -7.44 23.43 -3.68
CA PHE A 69 -7.76 22.91 -2.35
C PHE A 69 -6.54 22.27 -1.68
N TYR A 70 -5.76 21.49 -2.43
CA TYR A 70 -4.49 20.96 -1.93
C TYR A 70 -3.50 22.08 -1.55
N ALA A 71 -3.34 23.08 -2.42
CA ALA A 71 -2.47 24.22 -2.15
C ALA A 71 -2.92 25.00 -0.91
N PHE A 72 -4.22 25.17 -0.72
CA PHE A 72 -4.81 25.75 0.48
C PHE A 72 -4.45 24.94 1.74
N LEU A 73 -4.63 23.61 1.73
CA LEU A 73 -4.26 22.75 2.85
C LEU A 73 -2.76 22.80 3.16
N ALA A 74 -1.92 22.79 2.13
CA ALA A 74 -0.48 22.90 2.26
C ALA A 74 -0.06 24.26 2.87
N PHE A 75 -0.65 25.35 2.38
CA PHE A 75 -0.40 26.70 2.89
C PHE A 75 -0.85 26.87 4.34
N MET A 76 -2.04 26.38 4.69
CA MET A 76 -2.55 26.40 6.07
C MET A 76 -1.65 25.63 7.02
N ARG A 77 -1.13 24.47 6.59
CA ARG A 77 -0.17 23.68 7.38
C ARG A 77 1.17 24.40 7.59
N LEU A 78 1.63 25.21 6.61
CA LEU A 78 2.85 26.02 6.78
C LEU A 78 2.62 27.22 7.71
N ARG A 79 1.42 27.80 7.71
CA ARG A 79 1.11 29.00 8.51
C ARG A 79 0.69 28.69 9.95
N PHE A 80 -0.03 27.59 10.16
CA PHE A 80 -0.64 27.23 11.43
C PHE A 80 -0.12 25.86 11.91
N LEU A 81 0.73 25.87 12.93
CA LEU A 81 1.27 24.65 13.55
C LEU A 81 0.20 23.76 14.18
N TRP A 82 -0.97 24.31 14.52
CA TRP A 82 -2.10 23.60 15.10
C TRP A 82 -3.07 23.01 14.06
N TRP A 83 -2.82 23.21 12.76
CA TRP A 83 -3.75 22.77 11.72
C TRP A 83 -3.80 21.25 11.59
N HIS A 84 -4.94 20.67 11.98
CA HIS A 84 -5.15 19.22 12.05
C HIS A 84 -5.34 18.56 10.68
N PHE A 85 -5.81 19.31 9.66
CA PHE A 85 -6.05 18.75 8.33
C PHE A 85 -4.74 18.60 7.54
N HIS A 86 -4.39 17.36 7.24
CA HIS A 86 -3.14 17.06 6.56
C HIS A 86 -3.35 16.99 5.03
N PRO A 87 -2.57 17.73 4.20
CA PRO A 87 -2.67 17.68 2.74
C PRO A 87 -2.41 16.29 2.17
N ILE A 88 -1.46 15.54 2.75
CA ILE A 88 -1.25 14.11 2.42
C ILE A 88 -2.54 13.30 2.51
N GLY A 89 -3.33 13.46 3.57
CA GLY A 89 -4.58 12.71 3.75
C GLY A 89 -5.56 12.93 2.60
N TYR A 90 -5.65 14.17 2.10
CA TYR A 90 -6.44 14.50 0.92
C TYR A 90 -5.89 13.83 -0.35
N ALA A 91 -4.58 13.87 -0.55
CA ALA A 91 -3.93 13.28 -1.72
C ALA A 91 -4.07 11.75 -1.78
N VAL A 92 -4.04 11.07 -0.63
CA VAL A 92 -4.12 9.60 -0.57
C VAL A 92 -5.55 9.08 -0.42
N ALA A 93 -6.55 9.95 -0.14
CA ALA A 93 -7.93 9.55 0.14
C ALA A 93 -8.55 8.71 -0.97
N ASN A 94 -8.19 8.96 -2.24
CA ASN A 94 -8.70 8.22 -3.40
C ASN A 94 -7.73 7.14 -3.90
N THR A 95 -6.76 6.74 -3.09
CA THR A 95 -5.86 5.63 -3.47
C THR A 95 -6.48 4.30 -3.06
N PHE A 96 -6.26 3.28 -3.88
CA PHE A 96 -6.65 1.90 -3.57
C PHE A 96 -6.11 1.46 -2.19
N THR A 97 -4.87 1.82 -1.86
CA THR A 97 -4.26 1.54 -0.56
C THR A 97 -5.07 2.13 0.61
N MET A 98 -5.58 3.36 0.50
CA MET A 98 -6.36 3.98 1.57
C MET A 98 -7.72 3.31 1.78
N GLN A 99 -8.29 2.64 0.76
CA GLN A 99 -9.55 1.89 0.90
C GLN A 99 -9.44 0.73 1.91
N TYR A 100 -8.26 0.13 2.05
CA TYR A 100 -8.01 -0.93 3.04
C TYR A 100 -7.43 -0.36 4.33
N LEU A 101 -6.56 0.66 4.24
CA LEU A 101 -5.81 1.16 5.39
C LEU A 101 -6.57 2.14 6.28
N TRP A 102 -7.71 2.68 5.87
CA TRP A 102 -8.44 3.65 6.70
C TRP A 102 -8.87 3.05 8.05
N SER A 103 -9.32 1.79 8.08
CA SER A 103 -9.83 1.16 9.31
C SER A 103 -8.70 0.71 10.24
N PRO A 104 -7.61 0.04 9.79
CA PRO A 104 -6.46 -0.25 10.66
C PRO A 104 -5.80 1.04 11.18
N PHE A 105 -5.74 2.09 10.35
CA PHE A 105 -5.22 3.39 10.76
C PHE A 105 -6.06 4.02 11.89
N LEU A 106 -7.39 3.93 11.78
CA LEU A 106 -8.31 4.40 12.82
C LEU A 106 -8.11 3.64 14.14
N PHE A 107 -8.01 2.30 14.09
CA PHE A 107 -7.77 1.49 15.29
C PHE A 107 -6.39 1.75 15.90
N GLY A 108 -5.34 1.86 15.07
CA GLY A 108 -3.99 2.19 15.53
C GLY A 108 -3.93 3.57 16.19
N TRP A 109 -4.61 4.56 15.61
CA TRP A 109 -4.75 5.90 16.21
C TRP A 109 -5.50 5.85 17.53
N LEU A 110 -6.64 5.16 17.60
CA LEU A 110 -7.43 5.03 18.83
C LEU A 110 -6.62 4.35 19.94
N ALA A 111 -5.96 3.23 19.64
CA ALA A 111 -5.12 2.52 20.58
C ALA A 111 -3.96 3.39 21.08
N LYS A 112 -3.32 4.16 20.19
CA LYS A 112 -2.27 5.13 20.55
C LYS A 112 -2.80 6.22 21.48
N VAL A 113 -3.96 6.80 21.18
CA VAL A 113 -4.60 7.84 22.00
C VAL A 113 -4.93 7.30 23.38
N VAL A 114 -5.52 6.11 23.48
CA VAL A 114 -5.84 5.44 24.75
C VAL A 114 -4.56 5.16 25.55
N ALA A 115 -3.53 4.57 24.92
CA ALA A 115 -2.27 4.26 25.58
C ALA A 115 -1.58 5.51 26.15
N LEU A 116 -1.59 6.63 25.40
CA LEU A 116 -1.00 7.89 25.84
C LEU A 116 -1.84 8.59 26.91
N LYS A 117 -3.18 8.56 26.80
CA LYS A 117 -4.09 9.26 27.72
C LYS A 117 -4.14 8.60 29.10
N PHE A 118 -4.11 7.27 29.18
CA PHE A 118 -4.21 6.54 30.45
C PHE A 118 -2.85 6.12 31.03
N GLY A 119 -1.84 5.85 30.19
CA GLY A 119 -0.57 5.29 30.65
C GLY A 119 0.69 6.09 30.28
N GLY A 120 0.53 7.24 29.62
CA GLY A 120 1.64 8.10 29.20
C GLY A 120 2.64 7.40 28.26
N ILE A 121 3.83 7.98 28.15
CA ILE A 121 4.87 7.51 27.20
C ILE A 121 5.44 6.12 27.55
N LYS A 122 5.44 5.75 28.84
CA LYS A 122 5.92 4.43 29.28
C LYS A 122 5.02 3.31 28.79
N SER A 123 3.69 3.50 28.89
CA SER A 123 2.71 2.55 28.37
C SER A 123 2.82 2.39 26.85
N TYR A 124 2.95 3.51 26.12
CA TYR A 124 3.16 3.46 24.67
C TYR A 124 4.38 2.62 24.26
N ARG A 125 5.53 2.80 24.94
CA ARG A 125 6.74 2.01 24.68
C ARG A 125 6.58 0.53 25.02
N HIS A 126 5.70 0.19 25.97
CA HIS A 126 5.40 -1.20 26.33
C HIS A 126 4.50 -1.89 25.29
N PHE A 127 3.56 -1.16 24.69
CA PHE A 127 2.69 -1.70 23.64
C PHE A 127 3.34 -1.67 22.25
N ALA A 128 4.38 -0.87 22.01
CA ALA A 128 5.03 -0.80 20.70
C ALA A 128 5.52 -2.17 20.16
N PRO A 129 6.15 -3.05 20.96
CA PRO A 129 6.49 -4.40 20.52
C PRO A 129 5.29 -5.27 20.11
N PHE A 130 4.12 -5.09 20.71
CA PHE A 130 2.90 -5.82 20.34
C PHE A 130 2.45 -5.46 18.91
N PHE A 131 2.40 -4.17 18.58
CA PHE A 131 2.04 -3.73 17.22
C PHE A 131 3.09 -4.12 16.18
N LEU A 132 4.38 -4.06 16.54
CA LEU A 132 5.45 -4.58 15.69
C LEU A 132 5.31 -6.09 15.49
N GLY A 133 4.92 -6.83 16.53
CA GLY A 133 4.61 -8.25 16.46
C GLY A 133 3.43 -8.56 15.53
N LEU A 134 2.38 -7.72 15.51
CA LEU A 134 1.27 -7.86 14.56
C LEU A 134 1.74 -7.68 13.11
N ILE A 135 2.54 -6.65 12.83
CA ILE A 135 3.10 -6.39 11.49
C ILE A 135 4.01 -7.54 11.06
N MET A 136 4.88 -8.02 11.96
CA MET A 136 5.74 -9.17 11.68
C MET A 136 4.91 -10.45 11.50
N GLY A 137 3.83 -10.62 12.26
CA GLY A 137 2.94 -11.77 12.19
C GLY A 137 2.21 -11.85 10.85
N GLU A 138 1.75 -10.72 10.31
CA GLU A 138 1.20 -10.63 8.96
C GLU A 138 2.22 -11.09 7.90
N ALA A 139 3.44 -10.54 7.94
CA ALA A 139 4.49 -10.89 6.98
C ALA A 139 4.90 -12.38 7.08
N VAL A 140 5.06 -12.91 8.30
CA VAL A 140 5.40 -14.32 8.53
C VAL A 140 4.23 -15.23 8.16
N GLY A 141 2.99 -14.83 8.44
CA GLY A 141 1.80 -15.57 8.07
C GLY A 141 1.66 -15.72 6.55
N ASN A 142 1.83 -14.61 5.82
CA ASN A 142 1.82 -14.60 4.36
C ASN A 142 2.96 -15.47 3.80
N GLY A 143 4.17 -15.34 4.36
CA GLY A 143 5.32 -16.17 3.97
C GLY A 143 5.11 -17.66 4.25
N PHE A 144 4.54 -18.00 5.41
CA PHE A 144 4.23 -19.39 5.80
C PHE A 144 3.20 -20.02 4.86
N TRP A 145 2.15 -19.28 4.50
CA TRP A 145 1.13 -19.77 3.58
C TRP A 145 1.72 -19.99 2.17
N ALA A 146 2.47 -19.03 1.65
CA ALA A 146 3.06 -19.12 0.32
C ALA A 146 4.09 -20.27 0.21
N THR A 147 5.01 -20.37 1.18
CA THR A 147 6.13 -21.33 1.10
C THR A 147 5.78 -22.70 1.65
N VAL A 148 5.25 -22.78 2.87
CA VAL A 148 5.02 -24.08 3.53
C VAL A 148 3.77 -24.73 2.96
N LEU A 149 2.62 -24.04 2.95
CA LEU A 149 1.37 -24.64 2.49
C LEU A 149 1.28 -24.73 0.96
N GLY A 150 1.72 -23.69 0.26
CA GLY A 150 1.71 -23.61 -1.20
C GLY A 150 2.71 -24.54 -1.88
N GLU A 151 4.00 -24.42 -1.57
CA GLU A 151 5.05 -25.18 -2.28
C GLU A 151 5.20 -26.63 -1.77
N ILE A 152 5.08 -26.86 -0.46
CA ILE A 152 5.34 -28.19 0.13
C ILE A 152 4.07 -29.06 0.13
N PHE A 153 2.92 -28.51 0.52
CA PHE A 153 1.67 -29.28 0.65
C PHE A 153 0.75 -29.17 -0.56
N GLY A 154 1.05 -28.32 -1.54
CA GLY A 154 0.20 -28.12 -2.73
C GLY A 154 -1.19 -27.56 -2.39
N LEU A 155 -1.34 -26.95 -1.21
CA LEU A 155 -2.59 -26.31 -0.80
C LEU A 155 -2.63 -24.90 -1.39
N HIS A 156 -3.18 -24.82 -2.60
CA HIS A 156 -3.39 -23.57 -3.35
C HIS A 156 -4.60 -22.79 -2.79
N GLY A 157 -4.54 -22.37 -1.52
CA GLY A 157 -5.48 -21.39 -0.96
C GLY A 157 -4.86 -20.00 -0.85
N PHE A 158 -5.60 -19.05 -0.24
CA PHE A 158 -5.30 -17.66 0.19
C PHE A 158 -4.06 -16.88 -0.33
N ALA A 159 -2.84 -17.45 -0.47
CA ALA A 159 -1.62 -16.74 -0.91
C ALA A 159 -1.61 -16.24 -2.36
N TYR A 160 -2.50 -16.73 -3.23
CA TYR A 160 -2.61 -16.21 -4.60
C TYR A 160 -3.65 -15.09 -4.74
N PHE A 161 -4.39 -14.75 -3.68
CA PHE A 161 -5.63 -14.00 -3.82
C PHE A 161 -5.71 -12.71 -3.00
N GLU A 162 -4.85 -12.47 -2.01
CA GLU A 162 -4.80 -11.17 -1.34
C GLU A 162 -3.36 -10.74 -1.02
N PHE A 163 -3.11 -9.47 -1.37
CA PHE A 163 -2.01 -8.54 -1.05
C PHE A 163 -0.60 -9.10 -0.79
#